data_AF-A0A7L7L898-F1
#
_entry.id   AF-A0A7L7L898-F1
#
_cell.length_a   1.000
_cell.length_b   1.000
_cell.length_c   1.000
_cell.angle_alpha   90.00
_cell.angle_beta   90.00
_cell.angle_gamma   90.00
#
_symmetry.space_group_name_H-M   'P 1'
#
loop_
_entity.id
_entity.type
_entity.pdbx_description
1 polymer ?
#
loop_
_entity_poly.entity_id
_entity_poly.type
_entity_poly.pdbx_seq_one_letter_code
_entity_poly.pdbx_strand_id
1 'polypeptide(L)'
;MPVELKRPCPVCQSQTGNFLYHQDFILFDGHPLSQGYDLVYCDNCYFTFADTTVTQADYDEYYTNLSRYQDNKTSTGGGENALDAKRLDDTVADIVKKLTSKNARILDIGCANGGLLKRFKDLGYTNLVGIDPSPVCAENTKKLTGLEAHAASLFHIPAHLGTFDVIIVSHVLEHLFDLYQAIEGFYAILNEGGIVYAECPDAGNYYKVIHAPFQEINTEHINHFSTTSFFNLFSIHNFTKLADGKRSFLIPSGLPYTAVYGFYQKSAENTSNEITKDYATVEAIQSYIQKSSLILTRINEKIEELNSRQKEIFVWGTGQLTMKLLANTALRNANIKAFIDSSPVNAGRHLNNRPILHPTKVADFISKDDVILITSTIYEEAIQNDISTIYKFQNQVEGLKRFIA
;
A
#
# COMPACT_ATOMS: atom_id res chain seq x y z
N MET A 1 14.44 21.99 14.06
CA MET A 1 15.60 21.35 14.71
C MET A 1 15.47 19.86 14.49
N PRO A 2 16.55 19.12 14.25
CA PRO A 2 16.50 17.68 14.13
C PRO A 2 15.86 17.04 15.37
N VAL A 3 15.11 15.97 15.16
CA VAL A 3 14.51 15.12 16.20
C VAL A 3 15.26 13.80 16.25
N GLU A 4 15.33 13.21 17.43
CA GLU A 4 15.74 11.81 17.60
C GLU A 4 14.62 10.91 17.08
N LEU A 5 14.98 9.93 16.25
CA LEU A 5 14.03 9.03 15.62
C LEU A 5 13.68 7.85 16.54
N LYS A 6 12.43 7.39 16.50
CA LYS A 6 11.97 6.17 17.19
C LYS A 6 12.44 4.91 16.47
N ARG A 7 12.74 5.00 15.18
CA ARG A 7 13.42 3.96 14.38
C ARG A 7 14.55 4.55 13.54
N PRO A 8 15.65 3.81 13.29
CA PRO A 8 16.70 4.28 12.39
C PRO A 8 16.14 4.59 10.99
N CYS A 9 16.77 5.52 10.27
CA CYS A 9 16.43 5.78 8.88
C CYS A 9 16.48 4.46 8.09
N PRO A 10 15.38 4.07 7.42
CA PRO A 10 15.30 2.77 6.75
C PRO A 10 16.29 2.61 5.60
N VAL A 11 16.81 3.74 5.08
CA VAL A 11 17.80 3.77 4.00
C VAL A 11 19.21 3.82 4.56
N CYS A 12 19.60 4.84 5.33
CA CYS A 12 21.01 5.04 5.71
C CYS A 12 21.31 4.83 7.19
N GLN A 13 20.35 4.34 7.98
CA GLN A 13 20.50 4.03 9.41
C GLN A 13 20.85 5.24 10.32
N SER A 14 20.74 6.48 9.81
CA SER A 14 20.82 7.69 10.67
C SER A 14 19.76 7.64 11.77
N GLN A 15 20.11 8.13 12.96
CA GLN A 15 19.23 8.16 14.15
C GLN A 15 18.50 9.50 14.31
N THR A 16 18.74 10.43 13.39
CA THR A 16 18.19 11.79 13.45
C THR A 16 17.45 12.14 12.17
N GLY A 17 16.40 12.95 12.32
CA GLY A 17 15.55 13.37 11.22
C GLY A 17 14.85 14.69 11.50
N ASN A 18 13.91 15.06 10.65
CA ASN A 18 13.14 16.29 10.76
C ASN A 18 11.66 15.99 10.57
N PHE A 19 10.83 16.57 11.42
CA PHE A 19 9.38 16.42 11.38
C PHE A 19 8.77 17.10 10.14
N LEU A 20 7.79 16.44 9.52
CA LEU A 20 6.97 16.99 8.44
C LEU A 20 5.50 17.15 8.85
N TYR A 21 4.91 16.09 9.40
CA TYR A 21 3.47 16.01 9.64
C TYR A 21 3.16 14.91 10.66
N HIS A 22 2.08 15.04 11.41
CA HIS A 22 1.57 13.97 12.28
C HIS A 22 0.28 13.42 11.68
N GLN A 23 0.20 12.10 11.51
CA GLN A 23 -0.99 11.44 10.97
C GLN A 23 -1.63 10.56 12.04
N ASP A 24 -2.90 10.86 12.36
CA ASP A 24 -3.74 10.06 13.25
C ASP A 24 -4.74 9.19 12.49
N PHE A 25 -5.12 8.07 13.11
CA PHE A 25 -6.10 7.09 12.65
C PHE A 25 -6.98 6.61 13.81
N ILE A 26 -8.28 6.40 13.57
CA ILE A 26 -9.11 5.54 14.43
C ILE A 26 -9.21 4.17 13.77
N LEU A 27 -8.59 3.17 14.40
CA LEU A 27 -8.51 1.79 13.90
C LEU A 27 -9.60 0.91 14.53
N PHE A 28 -9.77 -0.29 13.98
CA PHE A 28 -10.64 -1.30 14.56
C PHE A 28 -10.08 -1.84 15.87
N ASP A 29 -10.95 -2.40 16.72
CA ASP A 29 -10.52 -3.09 17.93
C ASP A 29 -9.60 -4.28 17.57
N GLY A 30 -8.47 -4.38 18.28
CA GLY A 30 -7.47 -5.42 18.05
C GLY A 30 -6.62 -5.23 16.80
N HIS A 31 -6.60 -4.03 16.19
CA HIS A 31 -5.66 -3.74 15.10
C HIS A 31 -4.22 -3.66 15.63
N PRO A 32 -3.24 -4.38 15.05
CA PRO A 32 -1.87 -4.47 15.58
C PRO A 32 -1.02 -3.22 15.27
N LEU A 33 -1.37 -2.46 14.22
CA LEU A 33 -0.64 -1.24 13.85
C LEU A 33 -1.05 -0.02 14.71
N SER A 34 -0.19 1.01 14.72
CA SER A 34 -0.38 2.23 15.50
C SER A 34 -1.56 3.08 15.03
N GLN A 35 -2.25 3.71 15.98
CA GLN A 35 -3.27 4.73 15.75
C GLN A 35 -2.70 6.08 15.30
N GLY A 36 -1.38 6.22 15.19
CA GLY A 36 -0.77 7.41 14.62
C GLY A 36 0.75 7.33 14.55
N TYR A 37 1.35 8.19 13.75
CA TYR A 37 2.81 8.31 13.65
C TYR A 37 3.22 9.69 13.16
N ASP A 38 4.48 10.02 13.43
CA ASP A 38 5.11 11.21 12.87
C ASP A 38 5.71 10.85 11.51
N LEU A 39 5.38 11.62 10.47
CA LEU A 39 6.08 11.56 9.20
C LEU A 39 7.33 12.45 9.30
N VAL A 40 8.48 11.88 9.01
CA VAL A 40 9.78 12.55 9.13
C VAL A 40 10.62 12.33 7.87
N TYR A 41 11.63 13.17 7.65
CA TYR A 41 12.72 12.87 6.71
C TYR A 41 14.07 12.81 7.42
N CYS A 42 14.93 11.89 6.97
CA CYS A 42 16.28 11.72 7.49
C CYS A 42 17.15 12.97 7.24
N ASP A 43 17.99 13.34 8.22
CA ASP A 43 18.92 14.46 8.10
C ASP A 43 20.11 14.21 7.15
N ASN A 44 20.46 12.95 6.94
CA ASN A 44 21.56 12.52 6.10
C ASN A 44 21.11 12.29 4.64
N CYS A 45 20.18 11.36 4.40
CA CYS A 45 19.75 10.99 3.03
C CYS A 45 18.46 11.64 2.55
N TYR A 46 17.72 12.34 3.42
CA TYR A 46 16.42 12.97 3.12
C TYR A 46 15.31 11.98 2.73
N PHE A 47 15.50 10.68 3.00
CA PHE A 47 14.42 9.70 2.84
C PHE A 47 13.28 10.00 3.81
N THR A 48 12.05 9.98 3.30
CA THR A 48 10.83 10.26 4.08
C THR A 48 10.14 8.96 4.48
N PHE A 49 9.80 8.82 5.76
CA PHE A 49 9.23 7.59 6.32
C PHE A 49 8.40 7.89 7.58
N ALA A 50 7.57 6.93 7.99
CA ALA A 50 6.82 6.97 9.23
C ALA A 50 7.74 6.61 10.42
N ASP A 51 7.91 7.55 11.34
CA ASP A 51 8.61 7.37 12.60
C ASP A 51 7.64 6.86 13.67
N THR A 52 7.68 5.54 13.85
CA THR A 52 6.72 4.76 14.63
C THR A 52 7.44 3.73 15.49
N THR A 53 6.80 3.32 16.59
CA THR A 53 7.26 2.25 17.47
C THR A 53 6.70 0.87 17.07
N VAL A 54 5.84 0.83 16.05
CA VAL A 54 5.30 -0.44 15.50
C VAL A 54 6.45 -1.22 14.89
N THR A 55 6.58 -2.48 15.26
CA THR A 55 7.69 -3.35 14.85
C THR A 55 7.39 -4.10 13.55
N GLN A 56 8.40 -4.71 12.94
CA GLN A 56 8.20 -5.61 11.80
C GLN A 56 7.25 -6.78 12.13
N ALA A 57 7.26 -7.29 13.36
CA ALA A 57 6.38 -8.37 13.78
C ALA A 57 4.90 -7.96 13.77
N ASP A 58 4.59 -6.71 14.13
CA ASP A 58 3.23 -6.18 14.09
C ASP A 58 2.71 -6.04 12.64
N TYR A 59 3.59 -5.66 11.70
CA TYR A 59 3.28 -5.67 10.27
C TYR A 59 3.10 -7.10 9.75
N ASP A 60 3.96 -8.04 10.14
CA ASP A 60 3.83 -9.44 9.76
C ASP A 60 2.50 -10.04 10.26
N GLU A 61 2.07 -9.71 11.49
CA GLU A 61 0.76 -10.09 12.03
C GLU A 61 -0.39 -9.49 11.21
N TYR A 62 -0.30 -8.19 10.87
CA TYR A 62 -1.28 -7.52 10.02
C TYR A 62 -1.38 -8.20 8.65
N TYR A 63 -0.27 -8.44 7.97
CA TYR A 63 -0.28 -9.04 6.63
C TYR A 63 -0.76 -10.49 6.61
N THR A 64 -0.45 -11.25 7.68
CA THR A 64 -0.89 -12.64 7.81
C THR A 64 -2.40 -12.74 8.03
N ASN A 65 -2.97 -11.88 8.88
CA ASN A 65 -4.33 -12.08 9.41
C ASN A 65 -5.37 -11.07 8.94
N LEU A 66 -4.96 -9.84 8.59
CA LEU A 66 -5.86 -8.71 8.40
C LEU A 66 -5.77 -8.07 7.00
N SER A 67 -4.76 -8.43 6.22
CA SER A 67 -4.58 -7.88 4.88
C SER A 67 -5.78 -8.09 3.98
N ARG A 68 -6.10 -7.06 3.19
CA ARG A 68 -7.16 -7.10 2.17
C ARG A 68 -6.69 -7.71 0.84
N TYR A 69 -5.38 -7.95 0.65
CA TYR A 69 -4.84 -8.44 -0.62
C TYR A 69 -5.37 -9.84 -1.02
N GLN A 70 -5.85 -10.61 -0.04
CA GLN A 70 -6.49 -11.91 -0.25
C GLN A 70 -7.85 -11.87 -0.97
N ASP A 71 -8.52 -10.71 -1.06
CA ASP A 71 -9.80 -10.58 -1.74
C ASP A 71 -9.63 -10.26 -3.23
N ASN A 72 -9.72 -11.27 -4.09
CA ASN A 72 -9.58 -11.14 -5.54
C ASN A 72 -10.50 -10.09 -6.18
N LYS A 73 -11.65 -9.76 -5.56
CA LYS A 73 -12.61 -8.81 -6.14
C LYS A 73 -12.22 -7.35 -5.91
N THR A 74 -11.49 -7.09 -4.83
CA THR A 74 -11.18 -5.71 -4.39
C THR A 74 -9.69 -5.42 -4.35
N SER A 75 -8.83 -6.45 -4.39
CA SER A 75 -7.38 -6.31 -4.43
C SER A 75 -6.83 -6.22 -5.86
N THR A 76 -5.69 -5.56 -6.00
CA THR A 76 -4.88 -5.53 -7.22
C THR A 76 -3.74 -6.53 -7.12
N GLY A 77 -3.16 -6.93 -8.26
CA GLY A 77 -2.05 -7.90 -8.33
C GLY A 77 -2.47 -9.31 -8.73
N GLY A 78 -3.77 -9.61 -8.76
CA GLY A 78 -4.31 -10.88 -9.31
C GLY A 78 -4.48 -10.87 -10.83
N GLY A 79 -4.56 -9.69 -11.46
CA GLY A 79 -4.73 -9.56 -12.91
C GLY A 79 -6.14 -9.88 -13.44
N GLU A 80 -7.17 -9.91 -12.58
CA GLU A 80 -8.57 -10.12 -12.99
C GLU A 80 -9.17 -8.88 -13.68
N ASN A 81 -8.74 -7.68 -13.27
CA ASN A 81 -9.11 -6.42 -13.94
C ASN A 81 -8.20 -6.14 -15.14
N ALA A 82 -8.76 -5.66 -16.25
CA ALA A 82 -8.00 -5.41 -17.49
C ALA A 82 -6.86 -4.37 -17.34
N LEU A 83 -7.05 -3.34 -16.51
CA LEU A 83 -6.01 -2.33 -16.26
C LEU A 83 -4.87 -2.91 -15.39
N ASP A 84 -5.22 -3.73 -14.39
CA ASP A 84 -4.23 -4.44 -13.59
C ASP A 84 -3.49 -5.50 -14.41
N ALA A 85 -4.19 -6.25 -15.26
CA ALA A 85 -3.58 -7.18 -16.20
C ALA A 85 -2.56 -6.49 -17.12
N LYS A 86 -2.93 -5.34 -17.69
CA LYS A 86 -2.02 -4.53 -18.51
C LYS A 86 -0.80 -4.08 -17.71
N ARG A 87 -0.98 -3.61 -16.48
CA ARG A 87 0.14 -3.20 -15.60
C ARG A 87 1.11 -4.37 -15.40
N LEU A 88 0.59 -5.55 -15.06
CA LEU A 88 1.41 -6.76 -14.87
C LEU A 88 2.16 -7.16 -16.15
N ASP A 89 1.52 -7.06 -17.32
CA ASP A 89 2.16 -7.32 -18.61
C ASP A 89 3.32 -6.35 -18.88
N ASP A 90 3.11 -5.06 -18.63
CA ASP A 90 4.15 -4.02 -18.79
C ASP A 90 5.33 -4.26 -17.83
N THR A 91 5.06 -4.63 -16.57
CA THR A 91 6.09 -4.97 -15.58
C THR A 91 6.90 -6.19 -15.99
N VAL A 92 6.24 -7.30 -16.39
CA VAL A 92 6.96 -8.49 -16.87
C VAL A 92 7.76 -8.19 -18.14
N ALA A 93 7.22 -7.40 -19.07
CA ALA A 93 7.93 -7.02 -20.27
C ALA A 93 9.26 -6.28 -19.97
N ASP A 94 9.28 -5.44 -18.93
CA ASP A 94 10.50 -4.74 -18.53
C ASP A 94 11.51 -5.65 -17.83
N ILE A 95 11.05 -6.57 -16.98
CA ILE A 95 11.93 -7.54 -16.32
C ILE A 95 12.54 -8.48 -17.35
N VAL A 96 11.74 -9.02 -18.28
CA VAL A 96 12.20 -9.97 -19.30
C VAL A 96 13.29 -9.38 -20.20
N LYS A 97 13.29 -8.06 -20.46
CA LYS A 97 14.38 -7.38 -21.21
C LYS A 97 15.74 -7.48 -20.51
N LYS A 98 15.78 -7.77 -19.21
CA LYS A 98 16.99 -7.94 -18.41
C LYS A 98 17.40 -9.40 -18.23
N LEU A 99 16.57 -10.35 -18.65
CA LEU A 99 16.83 -11.78 -18.49
C LEU A 99 17.46 -12.36 -19.76
N THR A 100 18.49 -13.18 -19.57
CA THR A 100 19.22 -13.84 -20.66
C THR A 100 18.73 -15.27 -20.93
N SER A 101 17.93 -15.84 -20.01
CA SER A 101 17.49 -17.24 -20.08
C SER A 101 16.07 -17.43 -19.54
N LYS A 102 15.30 -18.30 -20.19
CA LYS A 102 13.97 -18.76 -19.72
C LYS A 102 14.04 -19.71 -18.52
N ASN A 103 15.23 -20.22 -18.21
CA ASN A 103 15.48 -21.07 -17.05
C ASN A 103 15.86 -20.27 -15.79
N ALA A 104 15.91 -18.93 -15.88
CA ALA A 104 16.17 -18.07 -14.74
C ALA A 104 15.21 -18.42 -13.59
N ARG A 105 15.75 -18.59 -12.39
CA ARG A 105 14.98 -18.82 -11.17
C ARG A 105 14.50 -17.49 -10.62
N ILE A 106 13.19 -17.27 -10.61
CA ILE A 106 12.58 -16.00 -10.25
C ILE A 106 11.76 -16.17 -8.96
N LEU A 107 12.05 -15.33 -7.97
CA LEU A 107 11.27 -15.18 -6.75
C LEU A 107 10.40 -13.92 -6.85
N ASP A 108 9.10 -14.06 -6.65
CA ASP A 108 8.17 -12.95 -6.44
C ASP A 108 7.83 -12.87 -4.95
N ILE A 109 8.35 -11.84 -4.27
CA ILE A 109 8.10 -11.59 -2.84
C ILE A 109 6.89 -10.66 -2.73
N GLY A 110 5.91 -11.04 -1.92
CA GLY A 110 4.60 -10.39 -1.91
C GLY A 110 3.79 -10.75 -3.15
N CYS A 111 3.80 -12.03 -3.54
CA CYS A 111 3.20 -12.47 -4.80
C CYS A 111 1.67 -12.32 -4.86
N ALA A 112 1.02 -11.95 -3.75
CA ALA A 112 -0.42 -11.80 -3.62
C ALA A 112 -1.15 -13.01 -4.22
N ASN A 113 -2.07 -12.78 -5.17
CA ASN A 113 -2.83 -13.85 -5.83
C ASN A 113 -2.13 -14.43 -7.08
N GLY A 114 -0.83 -14.13 -7.29
CA GLY A 114 0.02 -14.78 -8.29
C GLY A 114 -0.08 -14.24 -9.71
N GLY A 115 -0.66 -13.04 -9.90
CA GLY A 115 -0.89 -12.46 -11.23
C GLY A 115 0.41 -12.23 -12.02
N LEU A 116 1.47 -11.74 -11.37
CA LEU A 116 2.75 -11.50 -12.01
C LEU A 116 3.43 -12.81 -12.44
N LEU A 117 3.48 -13.81 -11.54
CA LEU A 117 3.99 -15.15 -11.82
C LEU A 117 3.23 -15.83 -12.97
N LYS A 118 1.91 -15.63 -13.04
CA LYS A 118 1.11 -16.12 -14.17
C LYS A 118 1.60 -15.56 -15.51
N ARG A 119 1.91 -14.26 -15.58
CA ARG A 119 2.43 -13.64 -16.81
C ARG A 119 3.80 -14.18 -17.22
N PHE A 120 4.70 -14.39 -16.25
CA PHE A 120 5.96 -15.08 -16.53
C PHE A 120 5.73 -16.49 -17.08
N LYS A 121 4.82 -17.26 -16.47
CA LYS A 121 4.46 -18.60 -16.95
C LYS A 121 3.89 -18.57 -18.37
N ASP A 122 2.99 -17.63 -18.66
CA ASP A 122 2.40 -17.46 -20.00
C ASP A 122 3.48 -17.15 -21.06
N LEU A 123 4.60 -16.51 -20.67
CA LEU A 123 5.77 -16.28 -21.50
C LEU A 123 6.78 -17.44 -21.54
N GLY A 124 6.46 -18.59 -20.94
CA GLY A 124 7.28 -19.80 -20.98
C GLY A 124 8.39 -19.90 -19.92
N TYR A 125 8.38 -19.07 -18.88
CA TYR A 125 9.24 -19.28 -17.72
C TYR A 125 8.66 -20.41 -16.85
N THR A 126 9.53 -21.31 -16.36
CA THR A 126 9.12 -22.51 -15.62
C THR A 126 9.68 -22.58 -14.21
N ASN A 127 10.73 -21.81 -13.90
CA ASN A 127 11.39 -21.81 -12.60
C ASN A 127 10.97 -20.58 -11.77
N LEU A 128 9.74 -20.64 -11.27
CA LEU A 128 9.00 -19.53 -10.68
C LEU A 128 8.56 -19.90 -9.26
N VAL A 129 8.87 -19.03 -8.29
CA VAL A 129 8.50 -19.21 -6.88
C VAL A 129 7.82 -17.93 -6.37
N GLY A 130 6.70 -18.08 -5.66
CA GLY A 130 6.04 -16.98 -4.95
C GLY A 130 6.13 -17.11 -3.44
N ILE A 131 6.30 -16.01 -2.72
CA ILE A 131 6.09 -15.97 -1.28
C ILE A 131 5.17 -14.81 -0.90
N ASP A 132 4.30 -15.03 0.08
CA ASP A 132 3.43 -14.02 0.67
C ASP A 132 3.15 -14.38 2.13
N PRO A 133 3.13 -13.43 3.09
CA PRO A 133 2.76 -13.74 4.47
C PRO A 133 1.36 -14.33 4.61
N SER A 134 0.42 -13.97 3.72
CA SER A 134 -0.95 -14.50 3.75
C SER A 134 -1.00 -15.94 3.20
N PRO A 135 -1.46 -16.92 4.01
CA PRO A 135 -1.68 -18.27 3.53
C PRO A 135 -2.69 -18.36 2.38
N VAL A 136 -3.68 -17.47 2.36
CA VAL A 136 -4.72 -17.41 1.32
C VAL A 136 -4.11 -16.97 -0.01
N CYS A 137 -3.27 -15.94 -0.01
CA CYS A 137 -2.54 -15.49 -1.19
C CYS A 137 -1.65 -16.60 -1.78
N ALA A 138 -0.87 -17.29 -0.93
CA ALA A 138 -0.04 -18.40 -1.36
C ALA A 138 -0.86 -19.56 -1.96
N GLU A 139 -2.01 -19.89 -1.38
CA GLU A 139 -2.93 -20.90 -1.92
C GLU A 139 -3.56 -20.46 -3.26
N ASN A 140 -4.00 -19.21 -3.36
CA ASN A 140 -4.54 -18.64 -4.60
C ASN A 140 -3.50 -18.67 -5.73
N THR A 141 -2.24 -18.31 -5.42
CA THR A 141 -1.13 -18.39 -6.36
C THR A 141 -0.93 -19.82 -6.88
N LYS A 142 -0.95 -20.83 -6.00
CA LYS A 142 -0.88 -22.24 -6.40
C LYS A 142 -2.03 -22.63 -7.32
N LYS A 143 -3.27 -22.26 -6.97
CA LYS A 143 -4.46 -22.58 -7.76
C LYS A 143 -4.44 -21.92 -9.14
N LEU A 144 -4.03 -20.65 -9.21
CA LEU A 144 -4.00 -19.88 -10.45
C LEU A 144 -2.90 -20.37 -11.40
N THR A 145 -1.71 -20.66 -10.85
CA THR A 145 -0.50 -20.84 -11.66
C THR A 145 -0.02 -22.29 -11.71
N GLY A 146 -0.38 -23.14 -10.75
CA GLY A 146 0.22 -24.47 -10.57
C GLY A 146 1.71 -24.44 -10.21
N LEU A 147 2.23 -23.29 -9.78
CA LEU A 147 3.64 -23.09 -9.43
C LEU A 147 3.87 -23.29 -7.91
N GLU A 148 5.15 -23.32 -7.54
CA GLU A 148 5.57 -23.31 -6.14
C GLU A 148 5.25 -21.95 -5.49
N ALA A 149 4.53 -21.97 -4.37
CA ALA A 149 4.29 -20.78 -3.56
C ALA A 149 4.25 -21.10 -2.06
N HIS A 150 4.66 -20.17 -1.21
CA HIS A 150 4.77 -20.39 0.23
C HIS A 150 4.16 -19.26 1.05
N ALA A 151 3.47 -19.63 2.12
CA ALA A 151 3.05 -18.70 3.15
C ALA A 151 4.27 -18.37 4.01
N ALA A 152 4.96 -17.27 3.73
CA ALA A 152 6.23 -16.93 4.37
C ALA A 152 6.49 -15.42 4.36
N SER A 153 7.12 -14.95 5.44
CA SER A 153 7.71 -13.61 5.52
C SER A 153 9.05 -13.59 4.80
N LEU A 154 9.42 -12.45 4.19
CA LEU A 154 10.73 -12.29 3.54
C LEU A 154 11.90 -12.39 4.54
N PHE A 155 11.63 -12.16 5.83
CA PHE A 155 12.61 -12.31 6.90
C PHE A 155 12.81 -13.78 7.32
N HIS A 156 11.95 -14.68 6.84
CA HIS A 156 11.94 -16.11 7.17
C HIS A 156 11.65 -16.97 5.93
N ILE A 157 12.41 -16.75 4.86
CA ILE A 157 12.31 -17.53 3.62
C ILE A 157 12.77 -18.98 3.89
N PRO A 158 11.98 -20.01 3.50
CA PRO A 158 12.39 -21.39 3.73
C PRO A 158 13.72 -21.73 3.06
N ALA A 159 14.69 -22.23 3.84
CA ALA A 159 16.06 -22.48 3.37
C ALA A 159 16.14 -23.45 2.18
N HIS A 160 15.15 -24.35 2.01
CA HIS A 160 15.09 -25.29 0.90
C HIS A 160 14.82 -24.63 -0.46
N LEU A 161 14.40 -23.36 -0.48
CA LEU A 161 14.19 -22.61 -1.72
C LEU A 161 15.50 -22.24 -2.42
N GLY A 162 16.62 -22.21 -1.67
CA GLY A 162 17.94 -21.91 -2.23
C GLY A 162 18.04 -20.46 -2.72
N THR A 163 18.78 -20.27 -3.82
CA THR A 163 19.11 -18.96 -4.38
C THR A 163 18.41 -18.69 -5.72
N PHE A 164 18.31 -17.42 -6.08
CA PHE A 164 17.54 -16.91 -7.22
C PHE A 164 18.40 -16.08 -8.18
N ASP A 165 18.05 -16.10 -9.47
CA ASP A 165 18.64 -15.21 -10.48
C ASP A 165 17.95 -13.85 -10.47
N VAL A 166 16.67 -13.83 -10.07
CA VAL A 166 15.83 -12.63 -10.04
C VAL A 166 15.00 -12.64 -8.76
N ILE A 167 15.02 -11.53 -8.04
CA ILE A 167 14.03 -11.22 -7.00
C ILE A 167 13.17 -10.07 -7.50
N ILE A 168 11.86 -10.22 -7.37
CA ILE A 168 10.87 -9.18 -7.67
C ILE A 168 10.25 -8.74 -6.35
N VAL A 169 10.30 -7.43 -6.11
CA VAL A 169 9.61 -6.75 -5.00
C VAL A 169 8.79 -5.59 -5.56
N SER A 170 7.60 -5.89 -6.07
CA SER A 170 6.67 -4.90 -6.62
C SER A 170 5.62 -4.55 -5.58
N HIS A 171 5.61 -3.30 -5.14
CA HIS A 171 4.69 -2.78 -4.12
C HIS A 171 4.80 -3.50 -2.76
N VAL A 172 6.03 -3.73 -2.31
CA VAL A 172 6.33 -4.39 -1.02
C VAL A 172 7.17 -3.50 -0.12
N LEU A 173 8.22 -2.85 -0.65
CA LEU A 173 9.19 -2.13 0.17
C LEU A 173 8.56 -0.94 0.91
N GLU A 174 7.51 -0.32 0.38
CA GLU A 174 6.77 0.77 1.04
C GLU A 174 6.16 0.35 2.38
N HIS A 175 6.02 -0.96 2.60
CA HIS A 175 5.35 -1.57 3.75
C HIS A 175 6.29 -2.10 4.83
N LEU A 176 7.59 -2.21 4.55
CA LEU A 176 8.53 -2.90 5.44
C LEU A 176 9.09 -1.99 6.54
N PHE A 177 9.02 -2.44 7.79
CA PHE A 177 9.68 -1.74 8.88
C PHE A 177 11.21 -1.94 8.82
N ASP A 178 11.68 -3.14 8.52
CA ASP A 178 13.13 -3.41 8.46
C ASP A 178 13.64 -3.53 7.03
N LEU A 179 13.74 -2.39 6.34
CA LEU A 179 14.26 -2.35 4.96
C LEU A 179 15.72 -2.78 4.89
N TYR A 180 16.53 -2.45 5.90
CA TYR A 180 17.95 -2.80 5.90
C TYR A 180 18.14 -4.32 5.91
N GLN A 181 17.44 -5.02 6.83
CA GLN A 181 17.48 -6.48 6.86
C GLN A 181 16.83 -7.12 5.63
N ALA A 182 15.81 -6.48 5.04
CA ALA A 182 15.19 -6.98 3.81
C ALA A 182 16.19 -7.01 2.65
N ILE A 183 16.96 -5.93 2.44
CA ILE A 183 17.93 -5.88 1.34
C ILE A 183 19.12 -6.82 1.59
N GLU A 184 19.59 -6.96 2.84
CA GLU A 184 20.59 -7.98 3.20
C GLU A 184 20.09 -9.41 2.90
N GLY A 185 18.81 -9.68 3.19
CA GLY A 185 18.15 -10.93 2.83
C GLY A 185 18.14 -11.19 1.33
N PHE A 186 17.86 -10.16 0.51
CA PHE A 186 17.92 -10.27 -0.95
C PHE A 186 19.34 -10.59 -1.43
N TYR A 187 20.35 -9.92 -0.87
CA TYR A 187 21.75 -10.17 -1.21
C TYR A 187 22.15 -11.62 -0.90
N ALA A 188 21.72 -12.15 0.25
CA ALA A 188 22.04 -13.51 0.69
C ALA A 188 21.42 -14.60 -0.20
N ILE A 189 20.20 -14.38 -0.71
CA ILE A 189 19.48 -15.38 -1.52
C ILE A 189 19.62 -15.17 -3.04
N LEU A 190 20.36 -14.16 -3.49
CA LEU A 190 20.68 -14.00 -4.91
C LEU A 190 21.93 -14.81 -5.31
N ASN A 191 21.85 -15.43 -6.47
CA ASN A 191 23.01 -15.92 -7.21
C ASN A 191 23.96 -14.76 -7.54
N GLU A 192 25.24 -15.07 -7.74
CA GLU A 192 26.20 -14.09 -8.26
C GLU A 192 25.74 -13.51 -9.61
N GLY A 193 25.77 -12.19 -9.72
CA GLY A 193 25.23 -11.47 -10.88
C GLY A 193 23.70 -11.45 -10.99
N GLY A 194 22.98 -12.02 -10.01
CA GLY A 194 21.52 -11.96 -9.91
C GLY A 194 21.01 -10.54 -9.68
N ILE A 195 19.75 -10.30 -10.01
CA ILE A 195 19.15 -8.96 -10.00
C ILE A 195 17.93 -8.86 -9.09
N VAL A 196 17.74 -7.70 -8.47
CA VAL A 196 16.49 -7.29 -7.85
C VAL A 196 15.78 -6.33 -8.80
N TYR A 197 14.51 -6.58 -9.07
CA TYR A 197 13.57 -5.59 -9.59
C TYR A 197 12.71 -5.08 -8.43
N ALA A 198 12.74 -3.77 -8.18
CA ALA A 198 11.94 -3.11 -7.17
C ALA A 198 11.00 -2.08 -7.80
N GLU A 199 9.77 -1.99 -7.32
CA GLU A 199 8.79 -0.98 -7.75
C GLU A 199 7.94 -0.51 -6.56
N CYS A 200 7.76 0.80 -6.40
CA CYS A 200 7.00 1.43 -5.31
C CYS A 200 6.23 2.67 -5.82
N PRO A 201 5.22 3.17 -5.09
CA PRO A 201 4.59 4.45 -5.38
C PRO A 201 5.63 5.57 -5.49
N ASP A 202 5.48 6.44 -6.50
CA ASP A 202 6.41 7.55 -6.73
C ASP A 202 6.09 8.75 -5.82
N ALA A 203 6.78 8.80 -4.67
CA ALA A 203 6.61 9.86 -3.68
C ALA A 203 6.91 11.27 -4.23
N GLY A 204 7.81 11.35 -5.21
CA GLY A 204 8.10 12.60 -5.91
C GLY A 204 6.94 13.12 -6.78
N ASN A 205 5.85 12.36 -6.91
CA ASN A 205 4.68 12.72 -7.72
C ASN A 205 3.34 12.64 -6.97
N TYR A 206 3.32 12.35 -5.66
CA TYR A 206 2.08 12.28 -4.87
C TYR A 206 1.20 13.53 -5.00
N TYR A 207 1.80 14.72 -5.07
CA TYR A 207 1.07 15.99 -5.18
C TYR A 207 0.38 16.21 -6.53
N LYS A 208 0.68 15.40 -7.56
CA LYS A 208 0.10 15.56 -8.91
C LYS A 208 -1.30 14.98 -9.01
N VAL A 209 -1.55 13.88 -8.32
CA VAL A 209 -2.84 13.18 -8.34
C VAL A 209 -3.19 12.79 -6.92
N ILE A 210 -4.27 13.36 -6.38
CA ILE A 210 -4.76 13.03 -5.05
C ILE A 210 -6.07 12.28 -5.21
N HIS A 211 -6.07 10.97 -4.98
CA HIS A 211 -7.30 10.17 -5.02
C HIS A 211 -8.16 10.35 -3.76
N ALA A 212 -7.51 10.59 -2.63
CA ALA A 212 -8.08 10.91 -1.33
C ALA A 212 -7.04 11.69 -0.50
N PRO A 213 -7.46 12.57 0.43
CA PRO A 213 -6.52 13.30 1.27
C PRO A 213 -5.69 12.32 2.10
N PHE A 214 -4.36 12.49 2.07
CA PHE A 214 -3.41 11.63 2.78
C PHE A 214 -3.54 10.14 2.41
N GLN A 215 -4.02 9.79 1.21
CA GLN A 215 -4.08 8.40 0.74
C GLN A 215 -2.72 7.68 0.82
N GLU A 216 -1.63 8.35 0.46
CA GLU A 216 -0.28 7.78 0.43
C GLU A 216 0.40 7.74 1.80
N ILE A 217 -0.11 8.52 2.76
CA ILE A 217 0.33 8.52 4.17
C ILE A 217 -0.73 7.74 4.96
N ASN A 218 -0.53 6.44 5.06
CA ASN A 218 -1.51 5.51 5.61
C ASN A 218 -0.84 4.48 6.54
N THR A 219 -1.62 3.61 7.19
CA THR A 219 -1.05 2.67 8.18
C THR A 219 -0.09 1.65 7.58
N GLU A 220 -0.14 1.42 6.27
CA GLU A 220 0.63 0.39 5.55
C GLU A 220 1.80 1.00 4.76
N HIS A 221 1.66 2.20 4.22
CA HIS A 221 2.69 2.89 3.42
C HIS A 221 3.55 3.73 4.35
N ILE A 222 4.58 3.10 4.93
CA ILE A 222 5.47 3.72 5.92
C ILE A 222 6.80 4.20 5.34
N ASN A 223 7.11 3.85 4.10
CA ASN A 223 8.32 4.30 3.41
C ASN A 223 7.96 4.95 2.06
N HIS A 224 8.49 6.14 1.77
CA HIS A 224 8.09 6.92 0.59
C HIS A 224 9.23 7.06 -0.41
N PHE A 225 9.16 6.30 -1.49
CA PHE A 225 10.27 6.09 -2.43
C PHE A 225 10.28 7.05 -3.63
N SER A 226 11.50 7.35 -4.04
CA SER A 226 11.92 7.93 -5.30
C SER A 226 13.04 7.09 -5.91
N THR A 227 13.42 7.39 -7.16
CA THR A 227 14.61 6.79 -7.79
C THR A 227 15.91 7.07 -7.01
N THR A 228 16.02 8.24 -6.37
CA THR A 228 17.17 8.61 -5.52
C THR A 228 17.24 7.71 -4.29
N SER A 229 16.10 7.52 -3.61
CA SER A 229 16.05 6.69 -2.41
C SER A 229 16.29 5.20 -2.70
N PHE A 230 15.80 4.67 -3.83
CA PHE A 230 16.16 3.32 -4.25
C PHE A 230 17.66 3.20 -4.54
N PHE A 231 18.23 4.17 -5.27
CA PHE A 231 19.67 4.16 -5.52
C PHE A 231 20.47 4.13 -4.21
N ASN A 232 20.14 4.98 -3.25
CA ASN A 232 20.80 5.00 -1.94
C ASN A 232 20.62 3.67 -1.21
N LEU A 233 19.39 3.16 -1.14
CA LEU A 233 19.07 1.92 -0.44
C LEU A 233 19.90 0.76 -0.99
N PHE A 234 19.84 0.51 -2.29
CA PHE A 234 20.54 -0.64 -2.87
C PHE A 234 22.07 -0.46 -2.89
N SER A 235 22.59 0.74 -3.14
CA SER A 235 24.05 0.95 -3.28
C SER A 235 24.83 0.70 -2.01
N ILE A 236 24.25 1.00 -0.82
CA ILE A 236 24.92 0.71 0.46
C ILE A 236 24.93 -0.79 0.81
N HIS A 237 24.13 -1.59 0.10
CA HIS A 237 24.02 -3.05 0.27
C HIS A 237 24.74 -3.82 -0.84
N ASN A 238 25.77 -3.22 -1.46
CA ASN A 238 26.58 -3.83 -2.51
C ASN A 238 25.76 -4.24 -3.76
N PHE A 239 24.81 -3.40 -4.16
CA PHE A 239 24.12 -3.55 -5.43
C PHE A 239 24.49 -2.46 -6.43
N THR A 240 24.80 -2.86 -7.65
CA THR A 240 25.04 -1.95 -8.78
C THR A 240 23.72 -1.65 -9.48
N LYS A 241 23.39 -0.37 -9.62
CA LYS A 241 22.21 0.04 -10.41
C LYS A 241 22.42 -0.25 -11.90
N LEU A 242 21.55 -1.06 -12.50
CA LEU A 242 21.53 -1.33 -13.94
C LEU A 242 20.64 -0.37 -14.71
N ALA A 243 19.48 -0.02 -14.15
CA ALA A 243 18.53 0.92 -14.71
C ALA A 243 17.52 1.33 -13.63
N ASP A 244 16.95 2.52 -13.75
CA ASP A 244 15.79 2.97 -12.99
C ASP A 244 14.86 3.80 -13.88
N GLY A 245 13.66 4.06 -13.38
CA GLY A 245 12.69 4.84 -14.12
C GLY A 245 11.43 5.12 -13.33
N LYS A 246 10.52 5.78 -14.02
CA LYS A 246 9.17 6.09 -13.55
C LYS A 246 8.18 5.57 -14.57
N ARG A 247 7.03 5.08 -14.11
CA ARG A 247 5.91 4.72 -14.99
C ARG A 247 4.60 5.28 -14.47
N SER A 248 3.68 5.51 -15.39
CA SER A 248 2.32 5.92 -15.08
C SER A 248 1.36 4.93 -15.71
N PHE A 249 0.35 4.51 -14.96
CA PHE A 249 -0.71 3.62 -15.43
C PHE A 249 -2.03 4.01 -14.79
N LEU A 250 -3.12 3.41 -15.25
CA LEU A 250 -4.44 3.57 -14.64
C LEU A 250 -4.69 2.41 -13.68
N ILE A 251 -5.17 2.70 -12.48
CA ILE A 251 -5.65 1.67 -11.54
C ILE A 251 -7.08 1.23 -11.92
N PRO A 252 -7.64 0.13 -11.38
CA PRO A 252 -8.96 -0.37 -11.76
C PRO A 252 -10.11 0.66 -11.75
N SER A 253 -10.01 1.71 -10.94
CA SER A 253 -10.95 2.85 -10.91
C SER A 253 -10.80 3.85 -12.06
N GLY A 254 -9.86 3.63 -12.97
CA GLY A 254 -9.52 4.53 -14.08
C GLY A 254 -8.68 5.74 -13.66
N LEU A 255 -8.29 5.86 -12.39
CA LEU A 255 -7.47 6.96 -11.90
C LEU A 255 -5.99 6.76 -12.26
N PRO A 256 -5.24 7.82 -12.57
CA PRO A 256 -3.81 7.72 -12.83
C PRO A 256 -3.03 7.42 -11.55
N TYR A 257 -2.03 6.57 -11.67
CA TYR A 257 -1.11 6.18 -10.61
C TYR A 257 0.31 6.20 -11.14
N THR A 258 1.27 6.63 -10.31
CA THR A 258 2.68 6.75 -10.67
C THR A 258 3.54 5.88 -9.77
N ALA A 259 4.45 5.12 -10.37
CA ALA A 259 5.41 4.29 -9.66
C ALA A 259 6.84 4.61 -10.09
N VAL A 260 7.79 4.46 -9.16
CA VAL A 260 9.23 4.39 -9.44
C VAL A 260 9.64 2.94 -9.48
N TYR A 261 10.57 2.58 -10.37
CA TYR A 261 11.13 1.23 -10.43
C TYR A 261 12.64 1.26 -10.63
N GLY A 262 13.32 0.17 -10.28
CA GLY A 262 14.75 0.01 -10.48
C GLY A 262 15.19 -1.44 -10.61
N PHE A 263 16.32 -1.63 -11.29
CA PHE A 263 17.03 -2.89 -11.49
C PHE A 263 18.39 -2.80 -10.84
N TYR A 264 18.66 -3.69 -9.90
CA TYR A 264 19.85 -3.66 -9.05
C TYR A 264 20.54 -5.02 -9.08
N GLN A 265 21.79 -5.07 -9.52
CA GLN A 265 22.55 -6.30 -9.63
C GLN A 265 23.43 -6.50 -8.40
N LYS A 266 23.43 -7.72 -7.86
CA LYS A 266 24.34 -8.13 -6.79
C LYS A 266 25.79 -7.94 -7.23
N SER A 267 26.57 -7.21 -6.45
CA SER A 267 27.99 -6.95 -6.67
C SER A 267 28.84 -7.50 -5.52
N ALA A 268 30.00 -8.07 -5.85
CA ALA A 268 31.00 -8.48 -4.87
C ALA A 268 31.88 -7.29 -4.42
N GLU A 269 31.96 -6.23 -5.24
CA GLU A 269 32.70 -5.02 -4.93
C GLU A 269 31.77 -3.99 -4.27
N ASN A 270 32.32 -3.23 -3.32
CA ASN A 270 31.59 -2.15 -2.67
C ASN A 270 31.23 -1.07 -3.69
N THR A 271 29.93 -0.90 -3.94
CA THR A 271 29.37 -0.10 -5.05
C THR A 271 29.34 1.41 -4.80
N SER A 272 29.85 1.86 -3.64
CA SER A 272 29.90 3.24 -3.11
C SER A 272 28.97 3.44 -1.93
N ASN A 273 29.51 4.03 -0.86
CA ASN A 273 28.78 4.47 0.33
C ASN A 273 28.33 5.94 0.22
N GLU A 274 28.49 6.59 -0.94
CA GLU A 274 28.10 7.99 -1.12
C GLU A 274 26.57 8.12 -1.18
N ILE A 275 26.01 8.71 -0.13
CA ILE A 275 24.59 9.01 -0.03
C ILE A 275 24.26 10.27 -0.82
N THR A 276 23.30 10.15 -1.75
CA THR A 276 22.71 11.30 -2.45
C THR A 276 21.52 11.84 -1.66
N LYS A 277 21.47 13.15 -1.42
CA LYS A 277 20.37 13.78 -0.66
C LYS A 277 19.12 14.00 -1.54
N ASP A 278 17.98 13.48 -1.10
CA ASP A 278 16.71 13.52 -1.84
C ASP A 278 15.81 14.71 -1.49
N TYR A 279 16.33 15.94 -1.62
CA TYR A 279 15.59 17.17 -1.28
C TYR A 279 14.28 17.32 -2.06
N ALA A 280 14.30 17.01 -3.37
CA ALA A 280 13.15 17.20 -4.25
C ALA A 280 11.94 16.35 -3.84
N THR A 281 12.17 15.13 -3.33
CA THR A 281 11.08 14.26 -2.86
C THR A 281 10.47 14.80 -1.57
N VAL A 282 11.28 15.36 -0.65
CA VAL A 282 10.77 16.02 0.56
C VAL A 282 9.85 17.21 0.20
N GLU A 283 10.27 18.06 -0.73
CA GLU A 283 9.46 19.21 -1.21
C GLU A 283 8.15 18.75 -1.88
N ALA A 284 8.20 17.67 -2.67
CA ALA A 284 7.03 17.07 -3.30
C ALA A 284 6.03 16.52 -2.26
N ILE A 285 6.52 15.85 -1.21
CA ILE A 285 5.69 15.34 -0.11
C ILE A 285 5.10 16.49 0.72
N GLN A 286 5.86 17.56 1.00
CA GLN A 286 5.32 18.76 1.66
C GLN A 286 4.19 19.39 0.84
N SER A 287 4.34 19.47 -0.48
CA SER A 287 3.28 19.94 -1.38
C SER A 287 2.06 19.03 -1.36
N TYR A 288 2.26 17.71 -1.29
CA TYR A 288 1.19 16.73 -1.14
C TYR A 288 0.43 16.88 0.18
N ILE A 289 1.14 17.07 1.30
CA ILE A 289 0.57 17.33 2.62
C ILE A 289 -0.31 18.57 2.58
N GLN A 290 0.20 19.70 2.06
CA GLN A 290 -0.55 20.95 1.97
C GLN A 290 -1.86 20.79 1.18
N LYS A 291 -1.79 20.16 0.00
CA LYS A 291 -3.00 19.90 -0.81
C LYS A 291 -3.97 18.95 -0.13
N SER A 292 -3.47 17.89 0.51
CA SER A 292 -4.29 16.95 1.27
C SER A 292 -4.99 17.61 2.44
N SER A 293 -4.32 18.51 3.17
CA SER A 293 -4.92 19.32 4.25
C SER A 293 -6.07 20.18 3.74
N LEU A 294 -5.90 20.86 2.60
CA LEU A 294 -6.95 21.68 2.00
C LEU A 294 -8.17 20.85 1.58
N ILE A 295 -7.95 19.67 1.00
CA ILE A 295 -9.03 18.73 0.68
C ILE A 295 -9.74 18.26 1.96
N LEU A 296 -8.97 17.91 3.00
CA LEU A 296 -9.53 17.45 4.27
C LEU A 296 -10.40 18.52 4.93
N THR A 297 -9.99 19.80 4.88
CA THR A 297 -10.80 20.94 5.36
C THR A 297 -12.14 21.01 4.64
N ARG A 298 -12.15 20.95 3.29
CA ARG A 298 -13.39 20.95 2.49
C ARG A 298 -14.31 19.77 2.83
N ILE A 299 -13.73 18.59 3.04
CA ILE A 299 -14.48 17.41 3.45
C ILE A 299 -15.05 17.58 4.87
N ASN A 300 -14.28 18.14 5.80
CA ASN A 300 -14.73 18.39 7.17
C ASN A 300 -15.92 19.37 7.20
N GLU A 301 -15.86 20.46 6.43
CA GLU A 301 -16.98 21.40 6.28
C GLU A 301 -18.27 20.69 5.83
N LYS A 302 -18.15 19.76 4.87
CA LYS A 302 -19.30 18.96 4.44
C LYS A 302 -19.82 18.05 5.55
N ILE A 303 -18.92 17.42 6.32
CA ILE A 303 -19.31 16.54 7.42
C ILE A 303 -19.98 17.34 8.54
N GLU A 304 -19.52 18.55 8.84
CA GLU A 304 -20.17 19.47 9.79
C GLU A 304 -21.57 19.87 9.31
N GLU A 305 -21.74 20.16 8.02
CA GLU A 305 -23.05 20.41 7.41
C GLU A 305 -23.98 19.20 7.60
N LEU A 306 -23.49 17.97 7.37
CA LEU A 306 -24.26 16.75 7.58
C LEU A 306 -24.65 16.56 9.05
N ASN A 307 -23.71 16.78 9.97
CA ASN A 307 -23.95 16.68 11.41
C ASN A 307 -25.00 17.68 11.90
N SER A 308 -25.05 18.89 11.32
CA SER A 308 -26.04 19.92 11.66
C SER A 308 -27.48 19.49 11.41
N ARG A 309 -27.69 18.51 10.52
CA ARG A 309 -29.03 17.97 10.18
C ARG A 309 -29.57 17.02 11.26
N GLN A 310 -28.74 16.62 12.23
CA GLN A 310 -29.09 15.72 13.35
C GLN A 310 -29.73 14.38 12.92
N LYS A 311 -29.41 13.90 11.72
CA LYS A 311 -29.86 12.60 11.19
C LYS A 311 -28.93 11.47 11.62
N GLU A 312 -29.44 10.25 11.69
CA GLU A 312 -28.60 9.05 11.80
C GLU A 312 -27.82 8.84 10.49
N ILE A 313 -26.55 8.47 10.62
CA ILE A 313 -25.63 8.29 9.49
C ILE A 313 -25.15 6.84 9.44
N PHE A 314 -25.24 6.24 8.26
CA PHE A 314 -24.52 5.03 7.90
C PHE A 314 -23.30 5.40 7.07
N VAL A 315 -22.12 4.97 7.50
CA VAL A 315 -20.87 5.28 6.78
C VAL A 315 -20.47 4.08 5.92
N TRP A 316 -20.50 4.24 4.60
CA TRP A 316 -20.14 3.20 3.64
C TRP A 316 -18.66 3.27 3.27
N GLY A 317 -17.92 2.26 3.73
CA GLY A 317 -16.47 2.15 3.62
C GLY A 317 -15.79 2.23 4.98
N THR A 318 -14.94 1.25 5.29
CA THR A 318 -14.14 1.23 6.53
C THR A 318 -12.64 1.31 6.27
N GLY A 319 -12.24 1.81 5.10
CA GLY A 319 -10.84 1.89 4.69
C GLY A 319 -10.08 3.07 5.30
N GLN A 320 -8.85 3.26 4.81
CA GLN A 320 -7.87 4.26 5.26
C GLN A 320 -8.45 5.69 5.35
N LEU A 321 -9.28 6.11 4.39
CA LEU A 321 -9.90 7.44 4.45
C LEU A 321 -10.87 7.56 5.63
N THR A 322 -11.74 6.57 5.87
CA THR A 322 -12.67 6.58 7.02
C THR A 322 -11.92 6.69 8.35
N MET A 323 -10.85 5.90 8.52
CA MET A 323 -10.03 5.91 9.74
C MET A 323 -9.42 7.30 10.00
N LYS A 324 -8.95 7.97 8.94
CA LYS A 324 -8.42 9.34 9.02
C LYS A 324 -9.51 10.37 9.28
N LEU A 325 -10.68 10.25 8.65
CA LEU A 325 -11.81 11.16 8.88
C LEU A 325 -12.29 11.07 10.34
N LEU A 326 -12.38 9.86 10.90
CA LEU A 326 -12.73 9.67 12.31
C LEU A 326 -11.68 10.26 13.28
N ALA A 327 -10.41 10.29 12.90
CA ALA A 327 -9.37 10.89 13.73
C ALA A 327 -9.34 12.41 13.63
N ASN A 328 -9.54 12.95 12.42
CA ASN A 328 -9.15 14.33 12.09
C ASN A 328 -10.32 15.26 11.71
N THR A 329 -11.57 14.78 11.77
CA THR A 329 -12.75 15.58 11.36
C THR A 329 -13.91 15.42 12.33
N ALA A 330 -14.97 16.21 12.11
CA ALA A 330 -16.23 16.13 12.83
C ALA A 330 -16.96 14.77 12.67
N LEU A 331 -16.48 13.86 11.79
CA LEU A 331 -17.06 12.53 11.62
C LEU A 331 -17.01 11.71 12.91
N ARG A 332 -15.98 11.91 13.74
CA ARG A 332 -15.83 11.20 15.02
C ARG A 332 -17.06 11.29 15.92
N ASN A 333 -17.67 12.48 15.92
CA ASN A 333 -18.78 12.86 16.79
C ASN A 333 -20.12 12.89 16.04
N ALA A 334 -20.13 12.45 14.77
CA ALA A 334 -21.35 12.32 14.00
C ALA A 334 -22.28 11.27 14.62
N ASN A 335 -23.58 11.39 14.38
CA ASN A 335 -24.57 10.41 14.85
C ASN A 335 -24.53 9.12 14.00
N ILE A 336 -23.39 8.43 14.03
CA ILE A 336 -23.14 7.21 13.26
C ILE A 336 -23.86 6.04 13.93
N LYS A 337 -24.76 5.40 13.18
CA LYS A 337 -25.48 4.20 13.61
C LYS A 337 -24.67 2.94 13.36
N ALA A 338 -24.09 2.82 12.16
CA ALA A 338 -23.23 1.71 11.77
C ALA A 338 -22.30 2.09 10.62
N PHE A 339 -21.24 1.32 10.47
CA PHE A 339 -20.41 1.31 9.26
C PHE A 339 -20.86 0.18 8.32
N ILE A 340 -20.59 0.32 7.03
CA ILE A 340 -20.91 -0.67 6.00
C ILE A 340 -19.63 -1.05 5.26
N ASP A 341 -19.31 -2.34 5.22
CA ASP A 341 -18.18 -2.86 4.43
C ASP A 341 -18.49 -4.30 3.96
N SER A 342 -18.17 -4.60 2.70
CA SER A 342 -18.36 -5.94 2.13
C SER A 342 -17.22 -6.91 2.46
N SER A 343 -16.10 -6.41 3.01
CA SER A 343 -14.96 -7.25 3.38
C SER A 343 -15.35 -8.24 4.48
N PRO A 344 -15.18 -9.56 4.26
CA PRO A 344 -15.41 -10.57 5.29
C PRO A 344 -14.55 -10.37 6.54
N VAL A 345 -13.35 -9.79 6.38
CA VAL A 345 -12.40 -9.54 7.48
C VAL A 345 -12.98 -8.58 8.51
N ASN A 346 -13.82 -7.63 8.07
CA ASN A 346 -14.38 -6.58 8.91
C ASN A 346 -15.77 -6.93 9.46
N ALA A 347 -16.38 -8.02 8.98
CA ALA A 347 -17.70 -8.43 9.42
C ALA A 347 -17.73 -8.73 10.93
N GLY A 348 -18.66 -8.09 11.65
CA GLY A 348 -18.83 -8.28 13.09
C GLY A 348 -17.83 -7.52 13.98
N ARG A 349 -16.90 -6.76 13.40
CA ARG A 349 -16.02 -5.86 14.15
C ARG A 349 -16.71 -4.54 14.48
N HIS A 350 -16.07 -3.76 15.34
CA HIS A 350 -16.48 -2.41 15.67
C HIS A 350 -15.43 -1.40 15.19
N LEU A 351 -15.90 -0.22 14.77
CA LEU A 351 -15.08 0.94 14.46
C LEU A 351 -15.68 2.14 15.21
N ASN A 352 -14.85 2.88 15.96
CA ASN A 352 -15.32 3.99 16.80
C ASN A 352 -16.55 3.62 17.67
N ASN A 353 -16.52 2.43 18.29
CA ASN A 353 -17.60 1.86 19.12
C ASN A 353 -18.95 1.66 18.39
N ARG A 354 -18.94 1.51 17.05
CA ARG A 354 -20.13 1.21 16.24
C ARG A 354 -19.91 -0.06 15.42
N PRO A 355 -20.97 -0.86 15.18
CA PRO A 355 -20.84 -2.11 14.44
C PRO A 355 -20.53 -1.87 12.96
N ILE A 356 -19.80 -2.81 12.36
CA ILE A 356 -19.62 -2.90 10.91
C ILE A 356 -20.57 -3.96 10.36
N LEU A 357 -21.46 -3.53 9.49
CA LEU A 357 -22.47 -4.35 8.85
C LEU A 357 -22.03 -4.72 7.44
N HIS A 358 -22.31 -5.97 7.05
CA HIS A 358 -22.28 -6.33 5.64
C HIS A 358 -23.44 -5.62 4.91
N PRO A 359 -23.25 -5.11 3.67
CA PRO A 359 -24.30 -4.40 2.92
C PRO A 359 -25.66 -5.11 2.87
N THR A 360 -25.67 -6.44 2.75
CA THR A 360 -26.90 -7.24 2.70
C THR A 360 -27.69 -7.29 4.01
N LYS A 361 -27.10 -6.86 5.13
CA LYS A 361 -27.73 -6.79 6.46
C LYS A 361 -28.22 -5.40 6.82
N VAL A 362 -27.86 -4.37 6.04
CA VAL A 362 -28.19 -2.97 6.35
C VAL A 362 -29.70 -2.71 6.34
N ALA A 363 -30.45 -3.42 5.48
CA ALA A 363 -31.90 -3.31 5.39
C ALA A 363 -32.64 -3.58 6.73
N ASP A 364 -32.02 -4.37 7.62
CA ASP A 364 -32.60 -4.72 8.92
C ASP A 364 -32.48 -3.56 9.94
N PHE A 365 -31.66 -2.54 9.66
CA PHE A 365 -31.31 -1.46 10.60
C PHE A 365 -31.59 -0.05 10.09
N ILE A 366 -31.61 0.15 8.77
CA ILE A 366 -31.72 1.48 8.16
C ILE A 366 -33.18 1.94 8.06
N SER A 367 -33.44 3.17 8.51
CA SER A 367 -34.73 3.86 8.36
C SER A 367 -34.70 4.76 7.12
N LYS A 368 -35.86 5.12 6.57
CA LYS A 368 -35.97 5.94 5.35
C LYS A 368 -35.34 7.34 5.49
N ASP A 369 -35.33 7.89 6.70
CA ASP A 369 -34.83 9.24 6.97
C ASP A 369 -33.30 9.31 7.17
N ASP A 370 -32.65 8.15 7.33
CA ASP A 370 -31.21 8.01 7.57
C ASP A 370 -30.41 8.42 6.33
N VAL A 371 -29.17 8.86 6.55
CA VAL A 371 -28.24 9.27 5.48
C VAL A 371 -27.17 8.21 5.30
N ILE A 372 -26.84 7.88 4.05
CA ILE A 372 -25.67 7.06 3.71
C ILE A 372 -24.55 7.98 3.25
N LEU A 373 -23.45 8.02 4.00
CA LEU A 373 -22.22 8.74 3.65
C LEU A 373 -21.21 7.76 3.06
N ILE A 374 -20.82 7.95 1.80
CA ILE A 374 -19.79 7.13 1.15
C ILE A 374 -18.42 7.76 1.36
N THR A 375 -17.52 7.02 2.01
CA THR A 375 -16.13 7.45 2.27
C THR A 375 -15.13 6.73 1.38
N SER A 376 -15.53 5.69 0.64
CA SER A 376 -14.70 5.02 -0.37
C SER A 376 -14.68 5.79 -1.69
N THR A 377 -13.94 6.91 -1.74
CA THR A 377 -13.98 7.88 -2.86
C THR A 377 -13.57 7.28 -4.21
N ILE A 378 -12.63 6.33 -4.21
CA ILE A 378 -12.16 5.61 -5.40
C ILE A 378 -13.29 4.78 -6.05
N TYR A 379 -14.20 4.23 -5.24
CA TYR A 379 -15.28 3.34 -5.67
C TYR A 379 -16.67 3.97 -5.52
N GLU A 380 -16.75 5.29 -5.32
CA GLU A 380 -17.99 5.97 -4.96
C GLU A 380 -19.13 5.73 -5.97
N GLU A 381 -18.84 5.83 -7.27
CA GLU A 381 -19.84 5.63 -8.33
C GLU A 381 -20.38 4.19 -8.37
N ALA A 382 -19.49 3.20 -8.19
CA ALA A 382 -19.89 1.80 -8.12
C ALA A 382 -20.77 1.53 -6.89
N ILE A 383 -20.39 2.08 -5.73
CA ILE A 383 -21.16 1.97 -4.49
C ILE A 383 -22.53 2.65 -4.64
N GLN A 384 -22.61 3.84 -5.24
CA GLN A 384 -23.87 4.53 -5.51
C GLN A 384 -24.80 3.70 -6.42
N ASN A 385 -24.23 3.08 -7.45
CA ASN A 385 -24.97 2.17 -8.33
C ASN A 385 -25.49 0.94 -7.56
N ASP A 386 -24.66 0.32 -6.73
CA ASP A 386 -25.07 -0.84 -5.94
C ASP A 386 -26.16 -0.51 -4.92
N ILE A 387 -26.04 0.64 -4.24
CA ILE A 387 -27.06 1.15 -3.31
C ILE A 387 -28.43 1.25 -3.99
N SER A 388 -28.47 1.80 -5.20
CA SER A 388 -29.72 2.05 -5.93
C SER A 388 -30.26 0.83 -6.68
N THR A 389 -29.41 -0.02 -7.24
CA THR A 389 -29.82 -1.12 -8.13
C THR A 389 -29.88 -2.48 -7.43
N ILE A 390 -28.88 -2.80 -6.60
CA ILE A 390 -28.76 -4.09 -5.91
C ILE A 390 -29.52 -4.05 -4.60
N TYR A 391 -29.19 -3.10 -3.73
CA TYR A 391 -29.78 -2.98 -2.39
C TYR A 391 -31.09 -2.18 -2.38
N LYS A 392 -31.30 -1.35 -3.41
CA LYS A 392 -32.51 -0.55 -3.64
C LYS A 392 -32.87 0.39 -2.48
N PHE A 393 -31.88 0.86 -1.73
CA PHE A 393 -32.10 1.83 -0.67
C PHE A 393 -32.56 3.16 -1.28
N GLN A 394 -33.59 3.76 -0.68
CA GLN A 394 -34.18 5.05 -1.12
C GLN A 394 -33.70 6.22 -0.25
N ASN A 395 -32.65 5.98 0.54
CA ASN A 395 -32.05 6.94 1.45
C ASN A 395 -31.33 8.07 0.70
N GLN A 396 -31.14 9.18 1.39
CA GLN A 396 -30.21 10.20 0.92
C GLN A 396 -28.79 9.65 0.93
N VAL A 397 -28.11 9.72 -0.22
CA VAL A 397 -26.72 9.30 -0.38
C VAL A 397 -25.84 10.53 -0.59
N GLU A 398 -24.80 10.66 0.23
CA GLU A 398 -23.81 11.75 0.13
C GLU A 398 -22.43 11.13 -0.14
N GLY A 399 -21.79 11.59 -1.22
CA GLY A 399 -20.44 11.21 -1.61
C GLY A 399 -19.41 12.28 -1.27
N LEU A 400 -18.17 11.86 -1.02
CA LEU A 400 -17.04 12.74 -0.73
C LEU A 400 -16.14 13.01 -1.94
N LYS A 401 -16.25 12.23 -3.03
CA LYS A 401 -15.39 12.34 -4.23
C LYS A 401 -15.37 13.75 -4.82
N ARG A 402 -16.52 14.44 -4.84
CA ARG A 402 -16.63 15.80 -5.38
C ARG A 402 -15.80 16.87 -4.66
N PHE A 403 -15.35 16.61 -3.43
CA PHE A 403 -14.56 17.56 -2.64
C PHE A 403 -13.04 17.35 -2.79
N ILE A 404 -12.63 16.31 -3.52
CA ILE A 404 -11.22 16.01 -3.79
C ILE A 404 -10.72 16.79 -5.01
N ALA A 405 -11.61 17.05 -5.98
CA ALA A 405 -11.30 17.76 -7.23
C ALA A 405 -10.81 19.21 -7.02
#